data_AF-A0A533ZM97-F1
#
_entry.id   AF-A0A533ZM97-F1
#
_cell.length_a   1.000
_cell.length_b   1.000
_cell.length_c   1.000
_cell.angle_alpha   90.00
_cell.angle_beta   90.00
_cell.angle_gamma   90.00
#
_symmetry.space_group_name_H-M   'P 1'
#
loop_
_entity.id
_entity.type
_entity.pdbx_description
1 polymer ?
#
loop_
_entity_poly.entity_id
_entity_poly.type
_entity_poly.pdbx_seq_one_letter_code
_entity_poly.pdbx_strand_id
1 'polypeptide(L)' 'MAPAKVNLILKVLDRRPDGYHNIWSLMHTVGLEDELRFRLSPHSTGVRLHCDDAALPTDGR' A
#
# COMPACT_ATOMS: atom_id res chain seq x y z
N MET A 1 3.19 6.89 -11.97
CA MET A 1 4.29 6.26 -11.23
C MET A 1 3.98 6.38 -9.77
N ALA A 2 3.95 5.27 -9.04
CA ALA A 2 3.69 5.22 -7.61
C ALA A 2 4.97 4.75 -6.91
N PRO A 3 5.82 5.67 -6.43
CA PRO A 3 7.11 5.30 -5.87
C PRO A 3 6.95 4.57 -4.54
N ALA A 4 7.73 3.50 -4.38
CA ALA A 4 7.85 2.79 -3.12
C ALA A 4 8.53 3.68 -2.08
N LYS A 5 8.25 3.39 -0.80
CA LYS A 5 8.86 4.09 0.33
C LYS A 5 9.59 3.12 1.25
N VAL A 6 10.61 3.64 1.90
CA VAL A 6 11.28 3.01 3.05
C VAL A 6 11.17 3.95 4.25
N ASN A 7 11.01 3.36 5.44
CA ASN A 7 11.13 4.11 6.69
C ASN A 7 12.61 4.03 7.13
N LEU A 8 13.39 5.10 6.89
CA LEU A 8 14.80 5.14 7.31
C LEU A 8 14.94 5.16 8.83
N ILE A 9 13.97 5.75 9.51
CA ILE A 9 13.80 5.67 10.95
C ILE A 9 12.35 5.30 11.22
N LEU A 10 12.13 4.35 12.15
CA LEU A 10 10.81 4.02 12.66
C LEU A 10 10.89 3.87 14.17
N LYS A 11 10.21 4.76 14.90
CA LYS A 11 10.04 4.67 16.34
C LYS A 11 8.56 4.49 16.67
N VAL A 12 8.24 3.37 17.32
CA VAL A 12 6.93 3.13 17.93
C VAL A 12 6.95 3.79 19.31
N LEU A 13 5.98 4.65 19.59
CA LEU A 13 5.94 5.45 20.82
C LEU A 13 5.07 4.77 21.87
N ASP A 14 3.77 4.84 21.71
CA ASP A 14 2.77 4.30 22.63
C ASP A 14 1.59 3.72 21.85
N ARG A 15 0.80 2.88 22.54
CA ARG A 15 -0.43 2.30 21.98
C ARG A 15 -1.62 3.18 22.33
N ARG A 16 -2.39 3.55 21.32
CA ARG A 16 -3.62 4.34 21.43
C ARG A 16 -4.82 3.47 21.85
N PRO A 17 -5.86 4.06 22.46
CA PRO A 17 -7.09 3.34 22.80
C PRO A 17 -7.82 2.71 21.61
N ASP A 18 -7.62 3.20 20.39
CA ASP A 18 -8.25 2.68 19.17
C ASP A 18 -7.49 1.53 18.52
N GLY A 19 -6.47 0.99 19.19
CA GLY A 19 -5.73 -0.19 18.75
C GLY A 19 -4.49 0.08 17.91
N TYR A 20 -4.24 1.33 17.50
CA TYR A 20 -3.03 1.72 16.76
C TYR A 20 -1.90 2.16 17.69
N HIS A 21 -0.70 2.38 17.13
CA HIS A 21 0.40 3.01 17.85
C HIS A 21 0.68 4.40 17.29
N ASN A 22 1.02 5.34 18.18
CA ASN A 22 1.67 6.57 17.77
C ASN A 22 3.07 6.21 17.25
N ILE A 23 3.43 6.74 16.09
CA ILE A 23 4.75 6.52 15.48
C ILE A 23 5.42 7.85 15.17
N TRP A 24 6.74 7.86 15.27
CA TRP A 24 7.59 8.90 14.71
C TRP A 24 8.53 8.25 13.71
N SER A 25 8.58 8.74 12.48
CA SER A 25 9.31 8.09 11.39
C SER A 25 9.88 9.11 10.41
N LEU A 26 11.04 8.79 9.83
CA LEU A 26 11.59 9.47 8.65
C LEU A 26 11.36 8.57 7.45
N MET A 27 10.50 8.99 6.53
CA MET A 27 10.19 8.25 5.31
C MET A 27 10.94 8.83 4.12
N HIS A 28 11.39 7.96 3.21
CA HIS A 28 12.05 8.33 1.96
C HIS A 28 11.51 7.47 0.82
N THR A 29 11.27 8.09 -0.33
CA THR A 29 10.89 7.39 -1.56
C THR A 29 12.12 6.85 -2.28
N VAL A 30 12.01 5.68 -2.90
CA VAL A 30 13.08 5.08 -3.72
C VAL A 30 12.63 4.96 -5.17
N GLY A 31 13.57 4.68 -6.08
CA GLY A 31 13.27 4.54 -7.51
C GLY A 31 12.53 3.27 -7.92
N LEU A 32 12.24 2.36 -6.97
CA LEU A 32 11.31 1.25 -7.20
C LEU A 32 9.89 1.79 -7.17
N GLU A 33 9.06 1.48 -8.15
CA GLU A 33 7.74 2.08 -8.29
C GLU A 33 6.78 1.19 -9.07
N ASP A 34 5.48 1.37 -8.82
CA ASP A 34 4.44 0.76 -9.64
C ASP A 34 4.07 1.66 -10.82
N GLU A 35 3.77 1.04 -11.95
CA GLU A 35 3.14 1.69 -13.11
C GLU A 35 1.61 1.57 -13.02
N LEU A 36 0.92 2.71 -13.05
CA LEU A 36 -0.54 2.76 -13.00
C LEU A 36 -1.11 3.21 -14.33
N ARG A 37 -2.02 2.41 -14.91
CA ARG A 37 -2.73 2.72 -16.16
C ARG A 37 -4.22 2.90 -15.89
N PHE A 38 -4.78 4.01 -16.37
CA PHE A 38 -6.17 4.37 -16.13
C PHE A 38 -6.96 4.47 -17.43
N ARG A 39 -8.21 4.01 -17.41
CA ARG A 39 -9.20 4.21 -18.47
C ARG A 39 -10.54 4.53 -17.84
N LEU A 40 -11.27 5.48 -18.43
CA LEU A 40 -12.63 5.78 -18.00
C LEU A 40 -13.54 4.58 -18.28
N SER A 41 -14.37 4.21 -17.30
CA SER A 41 -15.32 3.11 -17.42
C SER A 41 -16.71 3.55 -16.90
N PRO A 42 -17.53 4.21 -17.74
CA PRO A 42 -18.76 4.88 -17.33
C PRO A 42 -19.83 3.98 -16.69
N HIS A 43 -19.74 2.67 -16.91
CA HIS A 43 -20.73 1.69 -16.45
C HIS A 43 -20.19 0.73 -15.38
N SER A 44 -18.96 0.94 -14.87
CA SER A 44 -18.43 0.12 -13.79
C SER A 44 -18.76 0.74 -12.44
N THR A 45 -19.41 -0.04 -11.57
CA THR A 45 -19.65 0.32 -10.16
C THR A 45 -18.79 -0.56 -9.25
N GLY A 46 -18.34 0.03 -8.12
CA GLY A 46 -17.50 -0.67 -7.14
C GLY A 46 -16.04 -0.86 -7.58
N VAL A 47 -15.28 -1.58 -6.76
CA VAL A 47 -13.87 -1.93 -6.99
C VAL A 47 -13.79 -3.39 -7.39
N ARG A 48 -13.16 -3.70 -8.53
CA ARG A 48 -12.78 -5.06 -8.94
C ARG A 48 -11.26 -5.15 -8.97
N LEU A 49 -10.73 -6.22 -8.37
CA LEU A 49 -9.30 -6.50 -8.31
C LEU A 49 -9.00 -7.73 -9.16
N HIS A 50 -7.89 -7.72 -9.88
CA HIS A 50 -7.38 -8.83 -10.66
C HIS A 50 -5.86 -8.88 -10.50
N CYS A 51 -5.32 -10.07 -10.29
CA CYS A 51 -3.89 -10.34 -10.18
C CYS A 51 -3.60 -11.58 -11.02
N ASP A 52 -2.67 -11.47 -11.96
CA ASP A 52 -2.21 -12.55 -12.83
C ASP A 52 -0.97 -13.28 -12.31
N ASP A 53 -0.36 -12.78 -11.23
CA ASP A 53 0.73 -13.46 -10.54
C ASP A 53 0.20 -14.53 -9.59
N ALA A 54 0.39 -15.80 -9.99
CA ALA A 54 -0.02 -16.97 -9.23
C ALA A 54 0.82 -17.20 -7.95
N ALA A 55 1.98 -16.55 -7.81
CA ALA A 55 2.81 -16.63 -6.60
C ALA A 55 2.32 -15.69 -5.50
N LEU A 56 1.50 -14.69 -5.84
CA LEU A 56 0.93 -13.79 -4.84
C LEU A 56 -0.17 -14.51 -4.06
N PRO A 57 -0.09 -14.52 -2.71
CA PRO A 57 -1.13 -15.12 -1.90
C PRO A 57 -2.41 -14.31 -2.10
N THR A 58 -3.36 -14.94 -2.79
CA THR A 58 -4.76 -14.55 -2.67
C THR A 58 -5.26 -15.16 -1.37
N ASP A 59 -6.13 -14.44 -0.69
CA ASP A 59 -6.71 -14.68 0.63
C ASP A 59 -7.42 -16.05 0.82
N GLY A 60 -7.26 -16.98 -0.13
CA GLY A 60 -7.46 -18.41 0.02
C GLY A 60 -6.35 -19.08 0.83
N ARG A 61 -6.45 -18.94 2.16
CA ARG A 61 -5.90 -19.77 3.24
C ARG A 61 -4.52 -20.39 3.10
#